data_AF-A0A913X068-F1
#
_entry.id   AF-A0A913X068-F1
#
_cell.length_a   1.000
_cell.length_b   1.000
_cell.length_c   1.000
_cell.angle_alpha   90.00
_cell.angle_beta   90.00
_cell.angle_gamma   90.00
#
_symmetry.space_group_name_H-M   'P 1'
#
loop_
_entity.id
_entity.type
_entity.pdbx_description
1 polymer ?
#
loop_
_entity_poly.entity_id
_entity_poly.type
_entity_poly.pdbx_seq_one_letter_code
_entity_poly.pdbx_strand_id
1 'polypeptide(L)'
;MDYGFVPQGGSAIYMDPSVIRNAANPTPDGFPLDTNFEIADLPVKLELRYAIESKRAANGLECPKTEYKPMNKKNDLTEDEMNRRKVRRMRNKIAASKCRMKRKQHVNELMTASEELESANSQLESDIACLHAEISQLEQMLQGHKCIAHGKLGEDRGQA
;
A
#
# COMPACT_ATOMS: atom_id res chain seq x y z
N MET A 1 -36.46 -4.33 -3.14
CA MET A 1 -35.24 -3.52 -3.32
C MET A 1 -34.11 -4.38 -2.78
N ASP A 2 -33.61 -5.27 -3.62
CA ASP A 2 -32.58 -6.25 -3.29
C ASP A 2 -31.23 -5.60 -3.62
N TYR A 3 -30.48 -5.22 -2.58
CA TYR A 3 -29.16 -4.62 -2.75
C TYR A 3 -28.13 -5.73 -2.86
N GLY A 4 -28.03 -6.31 -4.06
CA GLY A 4 -26.94 -7.22 -4.42
C GLY A 4 -25.61 -6.47 -4.40
N PHE A 5 -24.81 -6.72 -3.37
CA PHE A 5 -23.42 -6.29 -3.32
C PHE A 5 -22.63 -7.11 -4.34
N VAL A 6 -22.39 -6.52 -5.51
CA VAL A 6 -21.45 -7.05 -6.50
C VAL A 6 -20.05 -6.85 -5.92
N PRO A 7 -19.29 -7.92 -5.61
CA PRO A 7 -17.90 -7.73 -5.23
C PRO A 7 -17.19 -7.25 -6.49
N GLN A 8 -16.90 -5.95 -6.56
CA GLN A 8 -15.93 -5.47 -7.54
C GLN A 8 -14.62 -6.15 -7.16
N GLY A 9 -14.26 -7.17 -7.93
CA GLY A 9 -12.94 -7.77 -7.95
C GLY A 9 -11.94 -6.69 -8.32
N GLY A 10 -11.57 -5.88 -7.33
CA GLY A 10 -10.36 -5.10 -7.37
C GLY A 10 -9.25 -6.12 -7.47
N SER A 11 -8.52 -6.08 -8.59
CA SER A 11 -7.26 -6.78 -8.74
C SER A 11 -6.40 -6.41 -7.52
N ALA A 12 -6.42 -7.26 -6.51
CA ALA A 12 -5.44 -7.24 -5.45
C ALA A 12 -4.15 -7.54 -6.16
N ILE A 13 -3.43 -6.49 -6.54
CA ILE A 13 -2.11 -6.60 -7.10
C ILE A 13 -1.26 -7.07 -5.90
N TYR A 14 -1.32 -8.37 -5.63
CA TYR A 14 -0.46 -9.06 -4.70
C TYR A 14 0.92 -8.94 -5.30
N MET A 15 1.65 -7.92 -4.85
CA MET A 15 3.06 -7.75 -5.16
C MET A 15 3.77 -8.89 -4.44
N ASP A 16 3.97 -10.00 -5.17
CA ASP A 16 4.76 -11.15 -4.74
C ASP A 16 6.10 -10.65 -4.15
N PRO A 17 6.39 -10.92 -2.86
CA PRO A 17 7.63 -10.52 -2.21
C PRO A 17 8.91 -11.06 -2.89
N SER A 18 8.76 -12.04 -3.78
CA SER A 18 9.83 -12.67 -4.56
C SER A 18 10.33 -11.80 -5.73
N VAL A 19 9.63 -10.70 -6.07
CA VAL A 19 10.03 -9.75 -7.13
C VAL A 19 11.12 -8.77 -6.67
N ILE A 20 11.68 -8.94 -5.47
CA ILE A 20 12.99 -8.36 -5.15
C ILE A 20 14.05 -9.21 -5.87
N ARG A 21 14.20 -8.97 -7.18
CA ARG A 21 15.32 -9.46 -7.98
C ARG A 21 16.60 -9.21 -7.17
N ASN A 22 17.32 -10.29 -6.87
CA ASN A 22 18.74 -10.23 -6.60
C ASN A 22 19.38 -9.60 -7.84
N ALA A 23 19.54 -8.27 -7.83
CA ALA A 23 20.49 -7.60 -8.69
C ALA A 23 21.87 -7.99 -8.18
N ALA A 24 22.31 -9.21 -8.50
CA ALA A 24 23.71 -9.47 -8.69
C ALA A 24 24.16 -8.40 -9.70
N ASN A 25 24.98 -7.45 -9.24
CA ASN A 25 25.55 -6.44 -10.12
C ASN A 25 26.20 -7.19 -11.28
N PRO A 26 25.75 -7.01 -12.54
CA PRO A 26 26.50 -7.55 -13.66
C PRO A 26 27.88 -6.91 -13.58
N THR A 27 28.90 -7.74 -13.49
CA THR A 27 30.28 -7.33 -13.72
C THR A 27 30.32 -6.58 -15.03
N PRO A 28 30.91 -5.37 -15.09
CA PRO A 28 31.01 -4.66 -16.36
C PRO A 28 32.11 -5.35 -17.16
N ASP A 29 31.75 -6.40 -17.89
CA ASP A 29 32.55 -6.80 -19.05
C ASP A 29 32.61 -5.59 -19.97
N GLY A 30 33.84 -5.23 -20.33
CA GLY A 30 34.21 -3.93 -20.86
C GLY A 30 33.49 -3.54 -22.14
N PHE A 31 32.32 -2.93 -21.99
CA PHE A 31 31.81 -2.02 -22.99
C PHE A 31 32.79 -0.85 -23.08
N PRO A 32 33.29 -0.49 -24.27
CA PRO A 32 34.07 0.72 -24.43
C PRO A 32 33.11 1.88 -24.17
N LEU A 33 33.12 2.40 -22.95
CA LEU A 33 32.52 3.68 -22.65
C LEU A 33 33.30 4.69 -23.48
N ASP A 34 32.67 5.15 -24.58
CA ASP A 34 33.16 6.30 -25.31
C ASP A 34 33.29 7.45 -24.31
N THR A 35 34.54 7.83 -24.03
CA THR A 35 34.86 8.91 -23.10
C THR A 35 34.35 10.26 -23.61
N ASN A 36 33.85 10.31 -24.85
CA ASN A 36 33.24 11.47 -25.48
C ASN A 36 31.70 11.48 -25.38
N PHE A 37 31.05 10.53 -24.70
CA PHE A 37 29.61 10.67 -24.40
C PHE A 37 29.42 11.76 -23.35
N GLU A 38 29.22 12.98 -23.82
CA GLU A 38 29.04 14.14 -22.96
C GLU A 38 27.73 13.97 -22.19
N ILE A 39 27.81 13.72 -20.88
CA ILE A 39 26.64 13.56 -20.00
C ILE A 39 25.67 14.76 -20.14
N ALA A 40 26.18 15.91 -20.60
CA ALA A 40 25.44 17.10 -20.97
C ALA A 40 24.34 16.88 -22.03
N ASP A 41 24.53 15.90 -22.92
CA ASP A 41 23.69 15.67 -24.10
C ASP A 41 22.58 14.64 -23.87
N LEU A 42 22.46 14.12 -22.64
CA LEU A 42 21.35 13.26 -22.30
C LEU A 42 20.03 14.05 -22.46
N PRO A 43 19.01 13.53 -23.18
CA PRO A 43 17.82 14.30 -23.56
C PRO A 43 17.15 15.01 -22.37
N VAL A 44 17.02 14.30 -21.26
CA VAL A 44 16.44 14.82 -20.00
C VAL A 44 17.27 15.98 -19.42
N LYS A 45 18.59 15.91 -19.53
CA LYS A 45 19.49 16.94 -19.00
C LYS A 45 19.50 18.18 -19.89
N LEU A 46 19.37 18.00 -21.20
CA LEU A 46 19.22 19.08 -22.17
C LEU A 46 17.88 19.81 -21.98
N GLU A 47 16.78 19.06 -21.85
CA GLU A 47 15.44 19.63 -21.61
C GLU A 47 15.40 20.44 -20.31
N LEU A 48 15.98 19.91 -19.23
CA LEU A 48 16.07 20.63 -17.96
C LEU A 48 16.91 21.90 -18.07
N ARG A 49 18.02 21.88 -18.82
CA ARG A 49 18.86 23.07 -19.07
C ARG A 49 18.07 24.15 -19.80
N TYR A 50 17.38 23.77 -20.87
CA TYR A 50 16.56 24.71 -21.66
C TYR A 50 15.43 25.32 -20.82
N ALA A 51 14.76 24.51 -20.00
CA ALA A 51 13.72 24.98 -19.10
C ALA A 51 14.24 26.01 -18.08
N ILE A 52 15.42 25.76 -17.50
CA ILE A 52 16.06 26.68 -16.56
C ILE A 52 16.47 27.98 -17.26
N GLU A 53 17.11 27.89 -18.42
CA GLU A 53 17.59 29.05 -19.17
C GLU A 53 16.45 29.94 -19.64
N SER A 54 15.41 29.36 -20.23
CA SER A 54 14.21 30.09 -20.66
C SER A 54 13.54 30.80 -19.47
N LYS A 55 13.39 30.11 -18.33
CA LYS A 55 12.80 30.71 -17.12
C LYS A 55 13.66 31.85 -16.58
N ARG A 56 14.98 31.77 -16.67
CA ARG A 56 15.88 32.85 -16.22
C ARG A 56 15.87 34.04 -17.15
N ALA A 57 15.91 33.81 -18.46
CA ALA A 57 15.81 34.86 -19.47
C ALA A 57 14.48 35.64 -19.37
N ALA A 58 13.36 34.93 -19.13
CA ALA A 58 12.07 35.55 -18.88
C ALA A 58 12.05 36.45 -17.62
N ASN A 59 12.93 36.18 -16.65
CA ASN A 59 13.14 37.01 -15.46
C ASN A 59 14.30 38.00 -15.61
N GLY A 60 14.84 38.20 -16.81
CA GLY A 60 15.96 39.12 -17.07
C GLY A 60 17.29 38.72 -16.43
N LEU A 61 17.43 37.45 -16.03
CA LEU A 61 18.63 36.93 -15.39
C LEU A 61 19.49 36.18 -16.40
N GLU A 62 20.77 36.52 -16.50
CA GLU A 62 21.74 35.74 -17.29
C GLU A 62 21.92 34.33 -16.70
N CYS A 63 22.20 33.36 -17.56
CA CYS A 63 22.59 32.02 -17.14
C CYS A 63 24.00 32.07 -16.52
N PRO A 64 24.22 31.56 -15.29
CA PRO A 64 25.53 31.60 -14.68
C PRO A 64 26.41 30.61 -15.43
N LYS A 65 27.55 31.09 -15.97
CA LYS A 65 28.62 30.23 -16.44
C LYS A 65 29.27 29.58 -15.22
N THR A 66 28.69 28.47 -14.76
CA THR A 66 29.36 27.63 -13.77
C THR A 66 30.47 26.88 -14.49
N GLU A 67 31.72 27.21 -14.21
CA GLU A 67 32.83 26.33 -14.57
C GLU A 67 32.57 24.97 -13.90
N TYR A 68 32.35 23.95 -14.72
CA TYR A 68 32.30 22.59 -14.22
C TYR A 68 33.72 22.21 -13.78
N LYS A 69 34.01 22.36 -12.50
CA LYS A 69 35.20 21.74 -11.91
C LYS A 69 34.86 20.27 -11.67
N PRO A 70 35.36 19.32 -12.49
CA PRO A 70 35.19 17.91 -12.18
C PRO A 70 35.79 17.67 -10.80
N MET A 71 34.94 17.36 -9.84
CA MET A 71 35.35 17.03 -8.49
C MET A 71 36.23 15.78 -8.62
N ASN A 72 37.54 15.92 -8.43
CA ASN A 72 38.50 14.83 -8.61
C ASN A 72 38.12 13.71 -7.62
N LYS A 73 37.50 12.64 -8.13
CA LYS A 73 36.73 11.69 -7.31
C LYS A 73 37.59 10.80 -6.40
N LYS A 74 38.92 10.94 -6.37
CA LYS A 74 39.77 10.00 -5.63
C LYS A 74 40.93 10.59 -4.81
N ASN A 75 41.40 11.82 -5.02
CA ASN A 75 42.72 12.18 -4.49
C ASN A 75 42.81 13.29 -3.43
N ASP A 76 41.73 13.99 -3.07
CA ASP A 76 41.86 15.14 -2.13
C ASP A 76 40.81 15.16 -1.00
N LEU A 77 40.45 14.00 -0.43
CA LEU A 77 39.76 14.00 0.87
C LEU A 77 40.82 13.83 1.95
N THR A 78 40.98 14.82 2.83
CA THR A 78 41.79 14.68 4.04
C THR A 78 41.32 13.44 4.82
N GLU A 79 42.21 12.77 5.54
CA GLU A 79 41.87 11.61 6.39
C GLU A 79 40.61 11.87 7.26
N ASP A 80 40.50 13.08 7.79
CA ASP A 80 39.34 13.55 8.55
C ASP A 80 38.03 13.58 7.73
N GLU A 81 38.08 14.00 6.47
CA GLU A 81 36.92 14.02 5.58
C GLU A 81 36.47 12.61 5.18
N MET A 82 37.42 11.71 4.96
CA MET A 82 37.13 10.30 4.72
C MET A 82 36.42 9.69 5.94
N ASN A 83 36.90 9.97 7.16
CA ASN A 83 36.30 9.46 8.39
C ASN A 83 34.89 10.06 8.64
N ARG A 84 34.70 11.36 8.43
CA ARG A 84 33.36 11.99 8.44
C ARG A 84 32.42 11.33 7.44
N ARG A 85 32.90 11.02 6.24
CA ARG A 85 32.11 10.34 5.20
C ARG A 85 31.74 8.91 5.59
N LYS A 86 32.65 8.14 6.17
CA LYS A 86 32.39 6.79 6.70
C LYS A 86 31.29 6.81 7.76
N VAL A 87 31.39 7.70 8.75
CA VAL A 87 30.37 7.85 9.80
C VAL A 87 29.01 8.23 9.21
N ARG A 88 28.95 9.17 8.26
CA ARG A 88 27.70 9.55 7.58
C ARG A 88 27.07 8.37 6.85
N ARG A 89 27.87 7.57 6.14
CA ARG A 89 27.39 6.36 5.45
C ARG A 89 26.86 5.32 6.42
N MET A 90 27.57 5.07 7.53
CA MET A 90 27.11 4.12 8.56
C MET A 90 25.80 4.57 9.20
N ARG A 91 25.66 5.86 9.53
CA ARG A 91 24.39 6.41 10.03
C ARG A 91 23.26 6.27 9.01
N ASN A 92 23.52 6.58 7.74
CA ASN A 92 22.51 6.44 6.69
C ASN A 92 22.13 4.97 6.45
N LYS A 93 23.08 4.03 6.54
CA LYS A 93 22.82 2.59 6.46
C LYS A 93 21.86 2.15 7.57
N ILE A 94 22.09 2.58 8.81
CA ILE A 94 21.21 2.27 9.94
C ILE A 94 19.84 2.92 9.75
N ALA A 95 19.79 4.21 9.37
CA ALA A 95 18.55 4.93 9.14
C ALA A 95 17.70 4.30 8.03
N ALA A 96 18.32 3.89 6.92
CA ALA A 96 17.64 3.21 5.82
C ALA A 96 17.07 1.85 6.27
N SER A 97 17.85 1.06 7.03
CA SER A 97 17.36 -0.20 7.61
C SER A 97 16.16 0.03 8.53
N LYS A 98 16.24 1.00 9.45
CA LYS A 98 15.15 1.35 10.36
C LYS A 98 13.90 1.85 9.62
N CYS A 99 14.08 2.65 8.56
CA CYS A 99 12.98 3.11 7.71
C CYS A 99 12.27 1.93 7.02
N ARG A 100 13.04 1.01 6.42
CA ARG A 100 12.49 -0.21 5.80
C ARG A 100 11.78 -1.09 6.81
N MET A 101 12.37 -1.29 7.99
CA MET A 101 11.77 -2.07 9.06
C MET A 101 10.47 -1.47 9.57
N LYS A 102 10.43 -0.15 9.82
CA LYS A 102 9.20 0.55 10.24
C LYS A 102 8.10 0.45 9.19
N ARG A 103 8.45 0.58 7.91
CA ARG A 103 7.49 0.38 6.81
C ARG A 103 6.95 -1.04 6.79
N LYS A 104 7.81 -2.05 6.92
CA LYS A 104 7.40 -3.47 6.98
C LYS A 104 6.47 -3.73 8.17
N GLN A 105 6.84 -3.23 9.35
CA GLN A 105 6.01 -3.36 10.55
C GLN A 105 4.63 -2.75 10.35
N HIS A 106 4.56 -1.53 9.81
CA HIS A 106 3.28 -0.86 9.56
C HIS A 106 2.40 -1.64 8.58
N VAL A 107 2.98 -2.17 7.50
CA VAL A 107 2.25 -3.02 6.54
C VAL A 107 1.74 -4.30 7.22
N ASN A 108 2.58 -4.94 8.05
CA ASN A 108 2.17 -6.13 8.79
C ASN A 108 1.03 -5.83 9.77
N GLU A 109 1.11 -4.72 10.52
CA GLU A 109 0.07 -4.28 11.44
C GLU A 109 -1.28 -4.09 10.72
N LEU A 110 -1.28 -3.43 9.55
CA LEU A 110 -2.48 -3.26 8.74
C LEU A 110 -3.01 -4.60 8.20
N MET A 111 -2.13 -5.50 7.78
CA MET A 111 -2.50 -6.83 7.28
C MET A 111 -3.16 -7.67 8.39
N THR A 112 -2.54 -7.74 9.57
CA THR A 112 -3.09 -8.45 10.72
C THR A 112 -4.43 -7.86 11.15
N ALA A 113 -4.55 -6.52 11.22
CA ALA A 113 -5.83 -5.89 11.54
C ALA A 113 -6.93 -6.20 10.50
N SER A 114 -6.57 -6.29 9.22
CA SER A 114 -7.50 -6.70 8.16
C SER A 114 -7.97 -8.13 8.34
N GLU A 115 -7.05 -9.07 8.60
CA GLU A 115 -7.36 -10.49 8.83
C GLU A 115 -8.25 -10.68 10.06
N GLU A 116 -7.97 -9.96 11.14
CA GLU A 116 -8.80 -9.98 12.36
C GLU A 116 -10.22 -9.49 12.10
N LEU A 117 -10.37 -8.39 11.36
CA LEU A 117 -11.69 -7.85 11.00
C LEU A 117 -12.46 -8.79 10.07
N GLU A 118 -11.79 -9.40 9.09
CA GLU A 118 -12.42 -10.35 8.17
C GLU A 118 -12.89 -11.62 8.88
N SER A 119 -12.09 -12.12 9.82
CA SER A 119 -12.46 -13.25 10.70
C SER A 119 -13.67 -12.91 11.57
N ALA A 120 -13.64 -11.75 12.23
CA ALA A 120 -14.76 -11.28 13.06
C ALA A 120 -16.04 -11.09 12.24
N ASN A 121 -15.93 -10.51 11.04
CA ASN A 121 -17.08 -10.34 10.14
C ASN A 121 -17.67 -11.70 9.74
N SER A 122 -16.82 -12.65 9.34
CA SER A 122 -17.25 -14.00 8.96
C SER A 122 -17.97 -14.72 10.11
N GLN A 123 -17.48 -14.56 11.34
CA GLN A 123 -18.14 -15.12 12.52
C GLN A 123 -19.52 -14.50 12.75
N LEU A 124 -19.62 -13.16 12.67
CA LEU A 124 -20.90 -12.47 12.84
C LEU A 124 -21.91 -12.85 11.76
N GLU A 125 -21.49 -12.98 10.50
CA GLU A 125 -22.33 -13.45 9.40
C GLU A 125 -22.84 -14.88 9.65
N SER A 126 -21.98 -15.76 10.16
CA SER A 126 -22.37 -17.11 10.57
C SER A 126 -23.41 -17.09 11.69
N ASP A 127 -23.20 -16.26 12.72
CA ASP A 127 -24.13 -16.14 13.85
C ASP A 127 -25.49 -15.61 13.39
N ILE A 128 -25.51 -14.61 12.51
CA ILE A 128 -26.72 -14.08 11.88
C ILE A 128 -27.45 -15.19 11.11
N ALA A 129 -26.73 -15.97 10.31
CA ALA A 129 -27.33 -17.08 9.55
C ALA A 129 -27.95 -18.14 10.47
N CYS A 130 -27.26 -18.51 11.56
CA CYS A 130 -27.78 -19.43 12.57
C CYS A 130 -29.06 -18.90 13.23
N LEU A 131 -29.06 -17.63 13.64
CA LEU A 131 -30.23 -17.00 14.27
C LEU A 131 -31.44 -16.95 13.32
N HIS A 132 -31.23 -16.60 12.04
CA HIS A 132 -32.31 -16.64 11.05
C HIS A 132 -32.86 -18.05 10.83
N ALA A 133 -32.01 -19.08 10.86
CA ALA A 133 -32.45 -20.47 10.76
C ALA A 133 -33.29 -20.89 11.97
N GLU A 134 -32.88 -20.50 13.18
CA GLU A 134 -33.62 -20.77 14.41
C GLU A 134 -34.99 -20.07 14.42
N ILE A 135 -35.04 -18.79 14.02
CA ILE A 135 -36.31 -18.06 13.86
C ILE A 135 -37.23 -18.79 12.88
N SER A 136 -36.72 -19.16 11.71
CA SER A 136 -37.51 -19.87 10.69
C SER A 136 -38.04 -21.21 11.21
N GLN A 137 -37.24 -21.94 11.98
CA GLN A 137 -37.66 -23.20 12.61
C GLN A 137 -38.79 -22.98 13.63
N LEU A 138 -38.64 -21.98 14.51
CA LEU A 138 -39.65 -21.65 15.52
C LEU A 138 -40.96 -21.18 14.88
N GLU A 139 -40.89 -20.37 13.82
CA GLU A 139 -42.06 -19.95 13.05
C GLU A 139 -42.77 -21.15 12.40
N GLN A 140 -42.03 -22.09 11.81
CA GLN A 140 -42.60 -23.33 11.26
C GLN A 140 -43.29 -24.18 12.34
N MET A 141 -42.66 -24.34 13.51
CA MET A 141 -43.25 -25.07 14.63
C MET A 141 -44.55 -24.42 15.10
N LEU A 142 -44.58 -23.09 15.17
CA LEU A 142 -45.77 -22.33 15.57
C LEU A 142 -46.88 -22.44 14.54
N GLN A 143 -46.58 -22.31 13.24
CA GLN A 143 -47.56 -22.47 12.16
C GLN A 143 -48.14 -23.89 12.09
N GLY A 144 -47.33 -24.90 12.41
CA GLY A 144 -47.77 -26.30 12.50
C GLY A 144 -48.61 -26.62 13.73
N HIS A 145 -48.63 -25.75 14.74
CA HIS A 145 -49.36 -25.99 15.99
C HIS A 145 -50.87 -25.74 15.81
N LYS A 146 -51.67 -26.82 15.77
CA LYS A 146 -53.13 -26.71 15.87
C LYS A 146 -53.51 -26.39 17.32
N CYS A 147 -53.88 -25.14 17.60
CA CYS A 147 -54.48 -24.77 18.88
C CYS A 147 -55.83 -25.48 19.05
N ILE A 148 -55.87 -26.50 19.91
CA ILE A 148 -57.12 -27.03 20.46
C ILE A 148 -57.57 -26.03 21.53
N ALA A 149 -58.19 -24.93 21.10
CA ALA A 149 -58.93 -24.10 22.03
C ALA A 149 -60.16 -24.88 22.50
N HIS A 150 -59.98 -25.58 23.63
CA HIS A 150 -61.04 -25.76 24.61
C HIS A 150 -61.66 -24.40 24.92
N GLY A 151 -62.96 -24.23 24.64
CA GLY A 151 -63.69 -23.05 25.11
C GLY A 151 -64.74 -22.48 24.17
N LYS A 152 -65.70 -23.29 23.69
CA LYS A 152 -67.07 -22.78 23.55
C LYS A 152 -67.68 -22.69 24.95
N LEU A 153 -67.24 -21.71 25.74
CA LEU A 153 -67.95 -21.24 26.95
C LEU A 153 -68.49 -19.87 26.59
N GLY A 154 -69.75 -19.81 26.17
CA GLY A 154 -70.41 -18.55 25.82
C GLY A 154 -71.62 -18.66 24.90
N GLU A 155 -72.36 -19.77 24.95
CA GLU A 155 -73.73 -19.81 24.44
C GLU A 155 -74.63 -20.09 25.67
N ASP A 156 -75.71 -19.33 25.80
CA ASP A 156 -76.79 -19.43 26.79
C ASP A 156 -76.56 -18.81 28.19
N ARG A 157 -76.85 -17.51 28.30
CA ARG A 157 -77.87 -17.01 29.25
C ARG A 157 -78.19 -15.54 28.98
N GLY A 158 -79.34 -15.30 28.36
CA GLY A 158 -79.87 -13.96 28.12
C GLY A 158 -81.16 -13.97 27.32
N GLN A 159 -82.17 -14.72 27.75
CA GLN A 159 -83.57 -14.47 27.40
C GLN A 159 -84.47 -14.76 28.62
N ALA A 160 -85.48 -13.88 28.75
CA ALA A 160 -86.54 -13.76 29.75
C ALA A 160 -86.16 -13.05 31.07
#